data_AF-A0A166FUV3-F1
#
_entry.id   AF-A0A166FUV3-F1
#
_cell.length_a   1.000
_cell.length_b   1.000
_cell.length_c   1.000
_cell.angle_alpha   90.00
_cell.angle_beta   90.00
_cell.angle_gamma   90.00
#
_symmetry.space_group_name_H-M   'P 1'
#
loop_
_entity.id
_entity.type
_entity.pdbx_description
1 polymer ?
#
loop_
_entity_poly.entity_id
_entity_poly.type
_entity_poly.pdbx_seq_one_letter_code
_entity_poly.pdbx_strand_id
1 'polypeptide(L)'
;MQFQVPNVSSDICAVQAILKHGFDSAFICALLMLALECWWSLKYGTSNIKMTRLRKNMMILLPYVHFIVFSAVTAILGTTGNKNVTNAYVLVSYSFYCALDNDLISNIQAVEIALLALATFVYEAMTGFLYWKARMNLNINDKWAFSIFVRLSLFTFWQIIGLLETVAGIIRPFNKRHIVRDDILLFILVLTPLMVLLTFSTQRDILMAWRHCLRAKRSSESTLGSSAFETCELTSLHITFRVPDGSESV
;
A
#
# COMPACT_ATOMS: atom_id res chain seq x y z
N MET A 1 30.55 6.20 -11.68
CA MET A 1 30.28 4.91 -12.36
C MET A 1 29.01 5.06 -13.17
N GLN A 2 29.06 4.92 -14.49
CA GLN A 2 27.85 4.88 -15.31
C GLN A 2 27.27 3.46 -15.18
N PHE A 3 26.09 3.34 -14.58
CA PHE A 3 25.36 2.08 -14.57
C PHE A 3 24.93 1.76 -16.00
N GLN A 4 25.44 0.66 -16.56
CA GLN A 4 25.00 0.18 -17.86
C GLN A 4 23.55 -0.29 -17.70
N VAL A 5 22.62 0.47 -18.27
CA VAL A 5 21.19 0.17 -18.20
C VAL A 5 20.95 -1.15 -18.94
N PRO A 6 20.39 -2.18 -18.27
CA PRO A 6 20.07 -3.43 -18.94
C PRO A 6 19.05 -3.19 -20.05
N ASN A 7 19.25 -3.81 -21.21
CA ASN A 7 18.31 -3.72 -22.32
C ASN A 7 17.04 -4.54 -21.97
N VAL A 8 15.98 -3.86 -21.54
CA VAL A 8 14.69 -4.47 -21.19
C VAL A 8 13.81 -4.49 -22.44
N SER A 9 13.16 -5.62 -22.73
CA SER A 9 12.22 -5.72 -23.86
C SER A 9 11.07 -4.72 -23.70
N SER A 10 10.72 -4.02 -24.78
CA SER A 10 9.69 -2.98 -24.80
C SER A 10 8.34 -3.45 -24.26
N ASP A 11 7.95 -4.70 -24.54
CA ASP A 11 6.67 -5.26 -24.07
C ASP A 11 6.59 -5.37 -22.54
N ILE A 12 7.68 -5.82 -21.90
CA ILE A 12 7.78 -5.88 -20.43
C ILE A 12 7.73 -4.49 -19.84
N CYS A 13 8.42 -3.53 -20.47
CA CYS A 13 8.45 -2.13 -20.05
C CYS A 13 7.05 -1.49 -20.13
N ALA A 14 6.31 -1.76 -21.20
CA ALA A 14 4.94 -1.30 -21.37
C ALA A 14 4.01 -1.87 -20.30
N VAL A 15 4.05 -3.19 -20.07
CA VAL A 15 3.22 -3.86 -19.05
C VAL A 15 3.54 -3.33 -17.65
N GLN A 16 4.83 -3.14 -17.33
CA GLN A 16 5.24 -2.56 -16.05
C GLN A 16 4.71 -1.15 -15.85
N ALA A 17 4.81 -0.28 -16.86
CA ALA A 17 4.30 1.07 -16.78
C ALA A 17 2.77 1.08 -16.59
N ILE A 18 2.03 0.30 -17.38
CA ILE A 18 0.57 0.18 -17.29
C ILE A 18 0.15 -0.26 -15.88
N LEU A 19 0.74 -1.34 -15.38
CA LEU A 19 0.42 -1.89 -14.07
C LEU A 19 0.81 -0.93 -12.95
N LYS A 20 1.96 -0.27 -13.05
CA LYS A 20 2.42 0.71 -12.06
C LYS A 20 1.42 1.86 -11.92
N HIS A 21 1.06 2.51 -13.02
CA HIS A 21 0.14 3.65 -12.99
C HIS A 21 -1.23 3.27 -12.43
N GLY A 22 -1.77 2.11 -12.84
CA GLY A 22 -3.00 1.57 -12.29
C GLY A 22 -2.93 1.24 -10.80
N PHE A 23 -1.86 0.56 -10.38
CA PHE A 23 -1.69 0.13 -8.98
C PHE A 23 -1.50 1.33 -8.04
N ASP A 24 -0.70 2.32 -8.43
CA ASP A 24 -0.45 3.51 -7.63
C ASP A 24 -1.76 4.28 -7.34
N SER A 25 -2.62 4.46 -8.36
CA SER A 25 -3.94 5.12 -8.19
C SER A 25 -4.91 4.28 -7.35
N ALA A 26 -4.99 2.97 -7.61
CA ALA A 26 -5.85 2.07 -6.84
C ALA A 26 -5.45 2.00 -5.36
N PHE A 27 -4.15 1.95 -5.09
CA PHE A 27 -3.59 1.87 -3.74
C PHE A 27 -3.94 3.11 -2.92
N ILE A 28 -3.75 4.32 -3.47
CA ILE A 28 -4.07 5.55 -2.75
C ILE A 28 -5.59 5.69 -2.50
N CYS A 29 -6.40 5.26 -3.47
CA CYS A 29 -7.86 5.22 -3.32
C CYS A 29 -8.30 4.25 -2.22
N ALA A 30 -7.71 3.05 -2.17
CA ALA A 30 -7.98 2.06 -1.13
C ALA A 30 -7.61 2.58 0.28
N LEU A 31 -6.51 3.32 0.41
CA LEU A 31 -6.10 3.93 1.67
C LEU A 31 -7.07 5.01 2.14
N LEU A 32 -7.57 5.85 1.23
CA LEU A 32 -8.61 6.81 1.56
C LEU A 32 -9.89 6.12 2.05
N MET A 33 -10.34 5.07 1.35
CA MET A 33 -11.52 4.29 1.76
C MET A 33 -11.33 3.65 3.13
N LEU A 34 -10.13 3.15 3.43
CA LEU A 34 -9.79 2.58 4.72
C LEU A 34 -9.80 3.64 5.83
N ALA A 35 -9.23 4.82 5.59
CA ALA A 35 -9.23 5.93 6.53
C ALA A 35 -10.66 6.42 6.84
N LEU A 36 -11.50 6.52 5.80
CA LEU A 36 -12.92 6.84 5.92
C LEU A 36 -13.68 5.82 6.77
N GLU A 37 -13.45 4.52 6.53
CA GLU A 37 -14.09 3.45 7.29
C GLU A 37 -13.66 3.47 8.76
N CYS A 38 -12.38 3.71 9.04
CA CYS A 38 -11.87 3.87 10.40
C CYS A 38 -12.52 5.05 11.12
N TRP A 39 -12.58 6.21 10.45
CA TRP A 39 -13.20 7.41 10.99
C TRP A 39 -14.69 7.20 11.30
N TRP A 40 -15.42 6.61 10.36
CA TRP A 40 -16.84 6.32 10.54
C TRP A 40 -17.10 5.31 11.65
N SER A 41 -16.30 4.25 11.73
CA SER A 41 -16.40 3.24 12.79
C SER A 41 -16.21 3.84 14.18
N LEU A 42 -15.25 4.77 14.35
CA LEU A 42 -15.05 5.47 15.61
C LEU A 42 -16.14 6.49 15.92
N LYS A 43 -16.58 7.27 14.93
CA LYS A 43 -17.53 8.38 15.14
C LYS A 43 -18.90 7.91 15.59
N TYR A 44 -19.40 6.83 14.99
CA TYR A 44 -20.76 6.35 15.23
C TYR A 44 -20.81 5.13 16.17
N GLY A 45 -19.64 4.58 16.53
CA GLY A 45 -19.53 3.39 17.37
C GLY A 45 -20.03 2.11 16.68
N THR A 46 -19.85 0.98 17.37
CA THR A 46 -20.25 -0.35 16.89
C THR A 46 -21.76 -0.61 16.99
N SER A 47 -22.54 0.28 17.61
CA SER A 47 -23.83 -0.09 18.16
C SER A 47 -25.01 -0.09 17.18
N ASN A 48 -24.95 0.51 15.98
CA ASN A 48 -26.04 0.31 15.00
C ASN A 48 -25.81 0.87 13.57
N ILE A 49 -24.58 1.04 13.09
CA ILE A 49 -24.41 1.36 11.67
C ILE A 49 -24.67 0.08 10.87
N LYS A 50 -25.89 -0.11 10.39
CA LYS A 50 -26.14 -1.06 9.28
C LYS A 50 -25.38 -0.52 8.08
N MET A 51 -24.15 -1.00 7.89
CA MET A 51 -23.38 -0.73 6.69
C MET A 51 -24.24 -1.16 5.51
N THR A 52 -24.72 -0.18 4.73
CA THR A 52 -25.55 -0.48 3.58
C THR A 52 -24.71 -1.35 2.62
N ARG A 53 -25.33 -2.37 2.02
CA ARG A 53 -24.65 -3.23 1.03
C ARG A 53 -23.99 -2.37 -0.06
N LEU A 54 -24.64 -1.27 -0.43
CA LEU A 54 -24.12 -0.29 -1.38
C LEU A 54 -22.78 0.32 -0.92
N ARG A 55 -22.67 0.80 0.33
CA ARG A 55 -21.42 1.39 0.85
C ARG A 55 -20.27 0.39 0.84
N LYS A 56 -20.52 -0.84 1.30
CA LYS A 56 -19.51 -1.91 1.27
C LYS A 56 -19.05 -2.19 -0.16
N ASN A 57 -19.99 -2.33 -1.09
CA ASN A 57 -19.67 -2.58 -2.49
C ASN A 57 -18.89 -1.42 -3.10
N MET A 58 -19.26 -0.17 -2.81
CA MET A 58 -18.54 1.01 -3.28
C MET A 58 -17.10 1.06 -2.74
N MET A 59 -16.89 0.81 -1.45
CA MET A 59 -15.55 0.79 -0.84
C MET A 59 -14.64 -0.28 -1.46
N ILE A 60 -15.21 -1.41 -1.85
CA ILE A 60 -14.46 -2.50 -2.50
C ILE A 60 -14.23 -2.19 -3.98
N LEU A 61 -15.25 -1.75 -4.72
CA LEU A 61 -15.20 -1.58 -6.17
C LEU A 61 -14.38 -0.36 -6.60
N LEU A 62 -14.41 0.73 -5.84
CA LEU A 62 -13.82 1.99 -6.25
C LEU A 62 -12.31 1.90 -6.54
N PRO A 63 -11.47 1.25 -5.70
CA PRO A 63 -10.05 1.04 -6.02
C PRO A 63 -9.82 0.24 -7.31
N TYR A 64 -10.66 -0.76 -7.60
CA TYR A 64 -10.54 -1.53 -8.85
C TYR A 64 -10.95 -0.72 -10.07
N VAL A 65 -11.95 0.16 -9.93
CA VAL A 65 -12.31 1.10 -11.01
C VAL A 65 -11.14 2.05 -11.29
N HIS A 66 -10.52 2.63 -10.26
CA HIS A 66 -9.31 3.46 -10.42
C HIS A 66 -8.18 2.68 -11.10
N PHE A 67 -7.92 1.44 -10.68
CA PHE A 67 -6.93 0.56 -11.32
C PHE A 67 -7.16 0.43 -12.82
N ILE A 68 -8.39 0.05 -13.22
CA ILE A 68 -8.74 -0.19 -14.62
C ILE A 68 -8.65 1.09 -15.43
N VAL A 69 -9.18 2.21 -14.92
CA VAL A 69 -9.19 3.50 -15.62
C VAL A 69 -7.77 3.98 -15.90
N PHE A 70 -6.89 4.03 -14.89
CA PHE A 70 -5.51 4.51 -15.09
C PHE A 70 -4.66 3.54 -15.91
N SER A 71 -4.87 2.22 -15.76
CA SER A 71 -4.20 1.23 -16.61
C SER A 71 -4.61 1.40 -18.08
N ALA A 72 -5.91 1.54 -18.35
CA ALA A 72 -6.44 1.70 -19.70
C ALA A 72 -5.97 3.01 -20.34
N VAL A 73 -6.03 4.14 -19.62
CA VAL A 73 -5.53 5.43 -20.11
C VAL A 73 -4.04 5.36 -20.44
N THR A 74 -3.22 4.74 -19.58
CA THR A 74 -1.78 4.55 -19.82
C THR A 74 -1.51 3.67 -21.03
N ALA A 75 -2.28 2.60 -21.22
CA ALA A 75 -2.15 1.71 -22.37
C ALA A 75 -2.56 2.40 -23.68
N ILE A 76 -3.67 3.15 -23.68
CA ILE A 76 -4.13 3.90 -24.84
C ILE A 76 -3.09 4.94 -25.22
N LEU A 77 -2.62 5.76 -24.27
CA LEU A 77 -1.66 6.81 -24.58
C LEU A 77 -0.30 6.28 -25.01
N GLY A 78 0.16 5.15 -24.44
CA GLY A 78 1.39 4.51 -24.87
C GLY A 78 1.31 3.89 -26.27
N THR A 79 0.13 3.42 -26.70
CA THR A 79 -0.08 2.87 -28.05
C THR A 79 -0.40 3.92 -29.11
N THR A 80 -1.05 5.03 -28.73
CA THR A 80 -1.36 6.15 -29.63
C THR A 80 -0.24 7.19 -29.72
N GLY A 81 0.78 7.09 -28.86
CA GLY A 81 1.92 7.98 -28.80
C GLY A 81 2.61 8.16 -30.16
N ASN A 82 3.09 9.37 -30.42
CA ASN A 82 3.64 9.78 -31.72
C ASN A 82 4.74 8.80 -32.18
N LYS A 83 4.53 8.14 -33.33
CA LYS A 83 5.43 7.09 -33.89
C LYS A 83 6.88 7.56 -34.11
N ASN A 84 7.13 8.86 -33.99
CA ASN A 84 8.44 9.48 -34.16
C ASN A 84 9.27 9.52 -32.85
N VAL A 85 8.67 9.28 -31.68
CA VAL A 85 9.42 9.14 -30.42
C VAL A 85 9.74 7.66 -30.25
N THR A 86 11.03 7.34 -30.27
CA THR A 86 11.57 6.00 -30.48
C THR A 86 11.16 4.98 -29.40
N ASN A 87 10.63 5.40 -28.25
CA ASN A 87 9.94 4.56 -27.28
C ASN A 87 8.99 5.43 -26.42
N ALA A 88 7.67 5.15 -26.40
CA ALA A 88 6.72 5.86 -25.53
C ALA A 88 6.92 5.54 -24.04
N TYR A 89 7.55 4.39 -23.74
CA TYR A 89 7.88 3.94 -22.41
C TYR A 89 9.38 4.11 -22.17
N VAL A 90 9.73 4.81 -21.10
CA VAL A 90 11.12 5.10 -20.75
C VAL A 90 11.45 4.44 -19.42
N LEU A 91 12.62 3.79 -19.39
CA LEU A 91 13.19 3.30 -18.13
C LEU A 91 13.71 4.49 -17.33
N VAL A 92 13.18 4.69 -16.14
CA VAL A 92 13.61 5.76 -15.25
C VAL A 92 14.96 5.37 -14.65
N SER A 93 16.01 6.16 -14.88
CA SER A 93 17.41 5.79 -14.61
C SER A 93 17.75 5.38 -13.17
N TYR A 94 16.89 5.72 -12.21
CA TYR A 94 17.08 5.46 -10.78
C TYR A 94 16.08 4.46 -10.21
N SER A 95 15.22 3.90 -11.05
CA SER A 95 14.22 2.95 -10.62
C SER A 95 14.12 1.78 -11.56
N PHE A 96 14.01 0.58 -10.99
CA PHE A 96 13.88 -0.67 -11.74
C PHE A 96 12.50 -0.87 -12.39
N TYR A 97 11.84 0.23 -12.79
CA TYR A 97 10.54 0.22 -13.43
C TYR A 97 10.50 1.19 -14.62
N CYS A 98 9.59 0.90 -15.54
CA CYS A 98 9.28 1.77 -16.66
C CYS A 98 8.12 2.72 -16.34
N ALA A 99 8.16 3.92 -16.93
CA ALA A 99 7.09 4.90 -16.86
C ALA A 99 6.73 5.39 -18.27
N LEU A 100 5.50 5.90 -18.43
CA LEU A 100 5.09 6.56 -19.66
C LEU A 100 5.74 7.94 -19.75
N ASP A 101 6.41 8.24 -20.86
CA ASP A 101 7.04 9.55 -21.10
C ASP A 101 5.99 10.56 -21.56
N ASN A 102 5.08 10.91 -20.65
CA ASN A 102 4.03 11.88 -20.89
C ASN A 102 3.79 12.74 -19.64
N ASP A 103 4.28 13.98 -19.70
CA ASP A 103 4.18 14.95 -18.62
C ASP A 103 2.73 15.20 -18.19
N LEU A 104 1.76 15.16 -19.11
CA LEU A 104 0.35 15.45 -18.79
C LEU A 104 -0.23 14.38 -17.86
N ILE A 105 -0.07 13.10 -18.19
CA ILE A 105 -0.58 12.00 -17.36
C ILE A 105 0.17 11.93 -16.04
N SER A 106 1.49 12.08 -16.08
CA SER A 106 2.31 12.12 -14.87
C SER A 106 1.84 13.22 -13.91
N ASN A 107 1.59 14.43 -14.43
CA ASN A 107 1.09 15.55 -13.64
C ASN A 107 -0.33 15.33 -13.12
N ILE A 108 -1.25 14.82 -13.95
CA ILE A 108 -2.62 14.53 -13.52
C ILE A 108 -2.62 13.51 -12.38
N GLN A 109 -1.85 12.43 -12.52
CA GLN A 109 -1.75 11.40 -11.50
C GLN A 109 -1.06 11.91 -10.24
N ALA A 110 -0.01 12.73 -10.36
CA ALA A 110 0.65 13.34 -9.22
C ALA A 110 -0.32 14.22 -8.42
N VAL A 111 -1.14 15.03 -9.10
CA VAL A 111 -2.19 15.85 -8.47
C VAL A 111 -3.26 14.99 -7.81
N GLU A 112 -3.73 13.93 -8.48
CA GLU A 112 -4.71 12.99 -7.91
C GLU A 112 -4.17 12.35 -6.61
N ILE A 113 -2.95 11.78 -6.66
CA ILE A 113 -2.31 11.15 -5.51
C ILE A 113 -2.15 12.16 -4.37
N ALA A 114 -1.73 13.40 -4.66
CA ALA A 114 -1.58 14.44 -3.66
C ALA A 114 -2.92 14.79 -2.98
N LEU A 115 -4.00 14.92 -3.74
CA LEU A 115 -5.33 15.21 -3.21
C LEU A 115 -5.87 14.06 -2.34
N LEU A 116 -5.74 12.81 -2.81
CA LEU A 116 -6.21 11.64 -2.08
C LEU A 116 -5.39 11.37 -0.81
N ALA A 117 -4.07 11.55 -0.87
CA ALA A 117 -3.20 11.46 0.30
C ALA A 117 -3.50 12.56 1.33
N LEU A 118 -3.73 13.80 0.89
CA LEU A 118 -4.13 14.89 1.79
C LEU A 118 -5.47 14.59 2.48
N ALA A 119 -6.46 14.11 1.72
CA ALA A 119 -7.74 13.70 2.28
C ALA A 119 -7.56 12.56 3.30
N THR A 120 -6.74 11.57 2.99
CA THR A 120 -6.42 10.44 3.89
C THR A 120 -5.80 10.94 5.19
N PHE A 121 -4.83 11.86 5.11
CA PHE A 121 -4.19 12.46 6.28
C PHE A 121 -5.19 13.22 7.16
N VAL A 122 -6.12 13.98 6.58
CA VAL A 122 -7.17 14.68 7.33
C VAL A 122 -8.05 13.68 8.08
N TYR A 123 -8.54 12.62 7.42
CA TYR A 123 -9.36 11.60 8.08
C TYR A 123 -8.60 10.85 9.16
N GLU A 124 -7.31 10.61 8.97
CA GLU A 124 -6.49 9.97 9.98
C GLU A 124 -6.27 10.87 11.20
N ALA A 125 -5.97 12.15 10.99
CA ALA A 125 -5.84 13.12 12.08
C ALA A 125 -7.15 13.24 12.88
N MET A 126 -8.30 13.27 12.20
CA MET A 126 -9.62 13.25 12.84
C MET A 126 -9.85 11.95 13.63
N THR A 127 -9.49 10.80 13.06
CA THR A 127 -9.60 9.47 13.69
C THR A 127 -8.71 9.40 14.93
N GLY A 128 -7.46 9.84 14.85
CA GLY A 128 -6.51 9.89 15.94
C GLY A 128 -6.96 10.82 17.08
N PHE A 129 -7.50 11.99 16.73
CA PHE A 129 -8.05 12.92 17.72
C PHE A 129 -9.27 12.34 18.45
N LEU A 130 -10.22 11.73 17.71
CA LEU A 130 -11.38 11.06 18.30
C LEU A 130 -10.95 9.88 19.18
N TYR A 131 -9.99 9.08 18.72
CA TYR A 131 -9.43 7.96 19.48
C TYR A 131 -8.76 8.42 20.77
N TRP A 132 -7.94 9.48 20.70
CA TRP A 132 -7.30 10.08 21.88
C TRP A 132 -8.34 10.55 22.90
N LYS A 133 -9.36 11.28 22.44
CA LYS A 133 -10.45 11.77 23.30
C LYS A 133 -11.24 10.61 23.92
N ALA A 134 -11.58 9.59 23.14
CA ALA A 134 -12.31 8.41 23.63
C ALA A 134 -11.49 7.63 24.66
N ARG A 135 -10.18 7.48 24.44
CA ARG A 135 -9.27 6.80 25.37
C ARG A 135 -9.17 7.52 26.71
N MET A 136 -9.11 8.85 26.70
CA MET A 136 -9.09 9.66 27.92
C MET A 136 -10.39 9.55 28.73
N ASN A 137 -11.53 9.38 28.05
CA ASN A 137 -12.84 9.41 28.72
C ASN A 137 -13.40 8.03 29.10
N LEU A 138 -13.11 6.98 28.33
CA LEU A 138 -13.85 5.70 28.41
C LEU A 138 -12.98 4.48 28.72
N ASN A 139 -11.66 4.65 28.92
CA ASN A 139 -10.70 3.57 29.21
C ASN A 139 -10.85 2.34 28.27
N ILE A 140 -11.22 2.58 27.00
CA ILE A 140 -11.44 1.52 26.01
C ILE A 140 -10.08 0.97 25.57
N ASN A 141 -9.89 -0.33 25.75
CA ASN A 141 -8.67 -1.05 25.36
C ASN A 141 -8.91 -1.91 24.11
N ASP A 142 -9.28 -1.27 23.00
CA ASP A 142 -9.41 -1.96 21.71
C ASP A 142 -8.05 -2.06 21.01
N LYS A 143 -7.37 -3.18 21.26
CA LYS A 143 -6.05 -3.48 20.68
C LYS A 143 -6.10 -3.65 19.15
N TRP A 144 -7.24 -4.04 18.58
CA TRP A 144 -7.34 -4.31 17.15
C TRP A 144 -7.47 -3.00 16.36
N ALA A 145 -8.35 -2.10 16.81
CA ALA A 145 -8.49 -0.76 16.23
C ALA A 145 -7.16 0.02 16.28
N PHE A 146 -6.42 -0.10 17.39
CA PHE A 146 -5.10 0.52 17.51
C PHE A 146 -4.07 -0.02 16.50
N SER A 147 -4.06 -1.34 16.26
CA SER A 147 -3.14 -1.96 15.29
C SER A 147 -3.40 -1.48 13.86
N ILE A 148 -4.67 -1.38 13.45
CA ILE A 148 -5.04 -0.84 12.13
C ILE A 148 -4.66 0.64 12.03
N PHE A 149 -4.92 1.43 13.07
CA PHE A 149 -4.56 2.84 13.10
C PHE A 149 -3.05 3.04 12.91
N VAL A 150 -2.23 2.34 13.69
CA VAL A 150 -0.76 2.42 13.57
C VAL A 150 -0.30 2.04 12.16
N ARG A 151 -0.89 1.01 11.57
CA ARG A 151 -0.57 0.58 10.20
C ARG A 151 -0.91 1.67 9.18
N LEU A 152 -2.09 2.27 9.29
CA LEU A 152 -2.53 3.36 8.44
C LEU A 152 -1.60 4.57 8.58
N SER A 153 -1.22 4.94 9.81
CA SER A 153 -0.27 6.03 10.09
C SER A 153 1.11 5.84 9.48
N LEU A 154 1.63 4.60 9.47
CA LEU A 154 2.91 4.32 8.83
C LEU A 154 2.83 4.52 7.31
N PHE A 155 1.72 4.12 6.69
CA PHE A 155 1.51 4.32 5.26
C PHE A 155 1.31 5.78 4.90
N THR A 156 0.51 6.53 5.64
CA THR A 156 0.28 7.96 5.37
C THR A 156 1.54 8.79 5.65
N PHE A 157 2.28 8.48 6.71
CA PHE A 157 3.59 9.10 6.95
C PHE A 157 4.55 8.87 5.78
N TRP A 158 4.60 7.64 5.27
CA TRP A 158 5.40 7.31 4.10
C TRP A 158 4.95 8.08 2.85
N GLN A 159 3.65 8.24 2.65
CA GLN A 159 3.09 9.04 1.55
C GLN A 159 3.45 10.53 1.65
N ILE A 160 3.41 11.10 2.85
CA ILE A 160 3.79 12.50 3.07
C ILE A 160 5.24 12.72 2.67
N ILE A 161 6.15 11.78 2.98
CA ILE A 161 7.54 11.85 2.52
C ILE A 161 7.59 11.88 0.98
N GLY A 162 6.86 10.99 0.30
CA GLY A 162 6.78 11.00 -1.17
C GLY A 162 6.21 12.29 -1.76
N LEU A 163 5.20 12.89 -1.12
CA LEU A 163 4.64 14.17 -1.54
C LEU A 163 5.60 15.33 -1.33
N LEU A 164 6.33 15.36 -0.21
CA LEU A 164 7.34 16.37 0.06
C LEU A 164 8.43 16.37 -1.01
N GLU A 165 8.87 15.18 -1.44
CA GLU A 165 9.82 15.04 -2.55
C GLU A 165 9.24 15.54 -3.88
N THR A 166 7.98 15.23 -4.16
CA THR A 166 7.28 15.70 -5.37
C THR A 166 7.21 17.24 -5.41
N VAL A 167 6.81 17.87 -4.30
CA VAL A 167 6.75 19.32 -4.18
C VAL A 167 8.14 19.96 -4.26
N ALA A 168 9.15 19.36 -3.63
CA ALA A 168 10.53 19.82 -3.70
C ALA A 168 11.09 19.78 -5.14
N GLY A 169 10.70 18.77 -5.92
CA GLY A 169 11.04 18.64 -7.34
C GLY A 169 10.46 19.76 -8.20
N ILE A 170 9.23 20.20 -7.92
CA ILE A 170 8.56 21.29 -8.64
C ILE A 170 9.15 22.67 -8.28
N ILE A 171 9.38 22.93 -6.99
CA ILE A 171 9.79 24.26 -6.50
C ILE A 171 11.26 24.58 -6.83
N ARG A 172 12.13 23.58 -6.96
CA ARG A 172 13.56 23.80 -7.17
C ARG A 172 13.97 23.43 -8.60
N PRO A 173 13.84 24.36 -9.58
CA PRO A 173 14.30 24.11 -10.93
C PRO A 173 15.83 23.95 -10.94
N PHE A 174 16.26 22.69 -11.13
CA PHE A 174 17.45 22.24 -11.85
C PHE A 174 18.67 23.17 -11.95
N ASN A 175 19.25 23.57 -10.82
CA ASN A 175 20.64 24.05 -10.84
C ASN A 175 21.42 23.51 -9.64
N LYS A 176 22.22 22.47 -9.89
CA LYS A 176 23.33 21.94 -9.07
C LYS A 176 23.06 21.00 -7.86
N ARG A 177 21.84 20.47 -7.65
CA ARG A 177 21.58 19.47 -6.57
C ARG A 177 21.17 18.06 -7.04
N HIS A 178 21.60 17.64 -8.22
CA HIS A 178 21.34 16.26 -8.69
C HIS A 178 21.88 15.20 -7.73
N ILE A 179 23.11 15.35 -7.25
CA ILE A 179 23.78 14.33 -6.42
C ILE A 179 23.01 14.05 -5.11
N VAL A 180 22.58 15.09 -4.39
CA VAL A 180 21.88 14.91 -3.10
C VAL A 180 20.46 14.36 -3.29
N ARG A 181 19.79 14.71 -4.40
CA ARG A 181 18.44 14.20 -4.69
C ARG A 181 18.48 12.71 -5.03
N ASP A 182 19.49 12.28 -5.76
CA ASP A 182 19.65 10.90 -6.19
C ASP A 182 19.91 9.96 -4.98
N ASP A 183 20.73 10.39 -4.02
CA ASP A 183 21.00 9.62 -2.79
C ASP A 183 19.74 9.44 -1.91
N ILE A 184 18.92 10.49 -1.79
CA ILE A 184 17.67 10.45 -1.01
C ILE A 184 16.65 9.50 -1.66
N LEU A 185 16.48 9.58 -2.98
CA LEU A 185 15.55 8.69 -3.70
C LEU A 185 15.96 7.22 -3.56
N LEU A 186 17.25 6.93 -3.64
CA LEU A 186 17.76 5.57 -3.45
C LEU A 186 17.53 5.07 -2.03
N PHE A 187 17.72 5.93 -1.02
CA PHE A 187 17.41 5.59 0.37
C PHE A 187 15.92 5.28 0.58
N ILE A 188 15.02 6.06 -0.02
CA ILE A 188 13.57 5.82 0.01
C ILE A 188 13.23 4.47 -0.65
N LEU A 189 13.84 4.18 -1.80
CA LEU A 189 13.64 2.92 -2.51
C LEU A 189 14.03 1.72 -1.64
N VAL A 190 15.17 1.81 -0.94
CA VAL A 190 15.68 0.76 -0.03
C VAL A 190 14.81 0.61 1.22
N LEU A 191 14.25 1.70 1.73
CA LEU A 191 13.36 1.67 2.88
C LEU A 191 11.97 1.12 2.56
N THR A 192 11.52 1.20 1.30
CA THR A 192 10.20 0.71 0.88
C THR A 192 9.90 -0.73 1.31
N PRO A 193 10.73 -1.75 0.98
CA PRO A 193 10.50 -3.12 1.42
C PRO A 193 10.54 -3.28 2.94
N LEU A 194 11.35 -2.47 3.64
CA LEU A 194 11.40 -2.46 5.09
C LEU A 194 10.10 -1.92 5.70
N MET A 195 9.52 -0.87 5.11
CA MET A 195 8.22 -0.34 5.52
C MET A 195 7.09 -1.35 5.28
N VAL A 196 7.14 -2.06 4.14
CA VAL A 196 6.22 -3.15 3.83
C VAL A 196 6.35 -4.27 4.87
N LEU A 197 7.59 -4.69 5.18
CA LEU A 197 7.88 -5.69 6.21
C LEU A 197 7.35 -5.24 7.57
N LEU A 198 7.64 -4.00 8.00
CA LEU A 198 7.14 -3.44 9.26
C LEU A 198 5.61 -3.49 9.30
N THR A 199 4.97 -3.03 8.24
CA THR A 199 3.51 -3.04 8.10
C THR A 199 2.94 -4.46 8.22
N PHE A 200 3.47 -5.44 7.49
CA PHE A 200 3.00 -6.82 7.58
C PHE A 200 3.31 -7.44 8.95
N SER A 201 4.47 -7.14 9.53
CA SER A 201 4.86 -7.63 10.85
C SER A 201 3.96 -7.12 11.98
N THR A 202 3.28 -5.97 11.80
CA THR A 202 2.30 -5.46 12.78
C THR A 202 0.98 -6.23 12.77
N GLN A 203 0.74 -7.11 11.78
CA GLN A 203 -0.46 -7.94 11.77
C GLN A 203 -0.40 -8.97 12.89
N ARG A 204 -1.37 -8.89 13.80
CA ARG A 204 -1.47 -9.78 14.96
C ARG A 204 -1.48 -11.25 14.56
N ASP A 205 -2.11 -11.58 13.44
CA ASP A 205 -2.22 -12.96 12.96
C ASP A 205 -0.85 -13.54 12.58
N ILE A 206 0.00 -12.74 11.92
CA ILE A 206 1.38 -13.13 11.58
C ILE A 206 2.22 -13.28 12.84
N LEU A 207 2.09 -12.35 13.80
CA LEU A 207 2.79 -12.45 15.09
C LEU A 207 2.34 -13.67 15.91
N MET A 208 1.06 -14.02 15.86
CA MET A 208 0.54 -15.20 16.54
C MET A 208 1.06 -16.48 15.87
N ALA A 209 1.05 -16.56 14.54
CA ALA A 209 1.65 -17.66 13.79
C ALA A 209 3.13 -17.84 14.12
N TRP A 210 3.92 -16.76 14.09
CA TRP A 210 5.33 -16.80 14.47
C TRP A 210 5.56 -17.25 15.91
N ARG A 211 4.76 -16.75 16.86
CA ARG A 211 4.84 -17.19 18.26
C ARG A 211 4.53 -18.68 18.41
N HIS A 212 3.57 -19.20 17.66
CA HIS A 212 3.27 -20.63 17.65
C HIS A 212 4.42 -21.45 17.06
N CYS A 213 4.99 -21.05 15.93
CA CYS A 213 6.16 -21.72 15.35
C CYS A 213 7.38 -21.69 16.28
N LEU A 214 7.66 -20.56 16.92
CA LEU A 214 8.78 -20.43 17.87
C LEU A 214 8.56 -21.27 19.14
N ARG A 215 7.32 -21.35 19.64
CA ARG A 215 6.98 -22.23 20.76
C ARG A 215 7.08 -23.70 20.38
N ALA A 216 6.64 -24.09 19.18
CA ALA A 216 6.77 -25.46 18.68
C ALA A 216 8.24 -25.88 18.58
N LYS A 217 9.11 -25.01 18.05
CA LYS A 217 10.56 -25.26 17.96
C LYS A 217 11.21 -25.47 19.34
N ARG A 218 10.79 -24.70 20.35
CA ARG A 218 11.31 -24.85 21.72
C ARG A 218 10.84 -26.17 22.38
N SER A 219 9.66 -26.67 22.01
CA SER A 219 9.14 -27.95 22.52
C SER A 219 9.77 -29.17 21.85
N SER A 220 10.20 -29.08 20.59
CA SER A 220 10.91 -30.18 19.93
C SER A 220 12.34 -30.32 20.45
N GLU A 221 13.00 -29.21 20.78
CA GLU A 221 14.37 -29.19 21.29
C GLU A 221 14.51 -29.79 22.70
N SER A 222 13.44 -29.75 23.51
CA SER A 222 13.42 -30.43 24.82
C SER A 222 13.16 -31.93 24.77
N THR A 223 12.79 -32.48 23.60
CA THR A 223 12.26 -33.87 23.51
C THR A 223 13.08 -34.78 22.59
N LEU A 224 13.97 -34.26 21.74
CA LEU A 224 14.75 -35.11 20.83
C LEU A 224 16.15 -34.57 20.59
N GLY A 225 17.15 -35.23 21.18
CA GLY A 225 18.47 -35.28 20.60
C GLY A 225 18.39 -35.91 19.22
N SER A 226 18.93 -35.21 18.22
CA SER A 226 19.26 -35.67 16.87
C SER A 226 18.07 -36.14 15.99
N SER A 227 17.96 -35.60 14.78
CA SER A 227 17.16 -36.09 13.63
C SER A 227 15.70 -35.66 13.45
N ALA A 228 15.33 -34.40 13.68
CA ALA A 228 14.07 -33.87 13.10
C ALA A 228 14.13 -32.36 12.81
N PHE A 229 14.71 -31.98 11.66
CA PHE A 229 14.71 -30.58 11.18
C PHE A 229 13.83 -30.36 9.92
N GLU A 230 13.07 -31.35 9.46
CA GLU A 230 12.58 -31.32 8.07
C GLU A 230 11.07 -31.09 7.84
N THR A 231 10.24 -30.75 8.84
CA THR A 231 8.77 -30.71 8.61
C THR A 231 8.02 -29.51 9.21
N CYS A 232 8.62 -28.32 9.25
CA CYS A 232 7.89 -27.07 9.51
C CYS A 232 7.62 -26.23 8.26
N GLU A 233 7.82 -26.80 7.06
CA GLU A 233 7.21 -26.28 5.85
C GLU A 233 5.91 -27.05 5.56
N LEU A 234 4.88 -26.32 5.12
CA LEU A 234 3.69 -26.83 4.40
C LEU A 234 2.40 -27.28 5.10
N THR A 235 2.23 -27.26 6.43
CA THR A 235 0.89 -27.55 7.03
C THR A 235 0.09 -26.33 7.52
N SER A 236 0.64 -25.11 7.46
CA SER A 236 -0.02 -23.91 8.02
C SER A 236 -0.96 -23.15 7.07
N LEU A 237 -1.27 -23.68 5.89
CA LEU A 237 -2.10 -22.98 4.89
C LEU A 237 -3.42 -23.70 4.54
N HIS A 238 -3.93 -24.52 5.46
CA HIS A 238 -5.34 -24.95 5.45
C HIS A 238 -6.14 -24.10 6.44
N ILE A 239 -6.34 -22.82 6.10
CA ILE A 239 -7.35 -21.98 6.75
C ILE A 239 -8.71 -22.50 6.25
N THR A 240 -9.31 -23.42 7.00
CA THR A 240 -10.70 -23.84 6.79
C THR A 240 -11.60 -22.67 7.18
N PHE A 241 -12.07 -21.93 6.18
CA PHE A 241 -13.20 -21.02 6.32
C PHE A 241 -14.43 -21.87 6.69
N ARG A 242 -14.75 -21.93 7.98
CA ARG A 242 -16.00 -22.49 8.47
C ARG A 242 -17.10 -21.50 8.11
N VAL A 243 -17.76 -21.72 6.98
CA VAL A 243 -19.01 -21.03 6.63
C VAL A 243 -20.03 -21.39 7.71
N PRO A 244 -20.61 -20.42 8.44
CA PRO A 244 -21.69 -20.73 9.36
C PRO A 244 -22.91 -21.15 8.55
N ASP A 245 -23.35 -22.39 8.74
CA ASP A 245 -24.60 -22.90 8.20
C ASP A 245 -25.75 -22.08 8.79
N GLY A 246 -26.23 -21.11 7.99
CA GLY A 246 -27.49 -20.42 8.21
C GLY A 246 -28.62 -21.40 7.96
N SER A 247 -28.98 -22.15 9.01
CA SER A 247 -30.25 -22.87 9.07
C SER A 247 -31.35 -21.86 9.37
N GLU A 248 -32.02 -21.39 8.31
CA GLU A 248 -33.32 -20.73 8.43
C GLU A 248 -34.38 -21.81 8.67
N SER A 249 -34.83 -21.89 9.92
CA SER A 249 -36.16 -22.39 10.27
C SER A 249 -36.99 -21.18 10.71
N VAL A 250 -37.95 -20.78 9.85
CA VAL A 250 -39.40 -20.57 10.11
C VAL A 250 -40.03 -20.15 8.78
#